data_AF-A0A7C4ZS27-F1
#
_entry.id   AF-A0A7C4ZS27-F1
#
_cell.length_a   1.000
_cell.length_b   1.000
_cell.length_c   1.000
_cell.angle_alpha   90.00
_cell.angle_beta   90.00
_cell.angle_gamma   90.00
#
_symmetry.space_group_name_H-M   'P 1'
#
loop_
_entity.id
_entity.type
_entity.pdbx_description
1 polymer ?
#
loop_
_entity_poly.entity_id
_entity_poly.type
_entity_poly.pdbx_seq_one_letter_code
_entity_poly.pdbx_strand_id
1 'polypeptide(L)'
;MIEFVLIIIVGILIGILFAYFYFRAKVESMARKLGEEIGQKVFDQRKSELERVFEEKYKTLLEQWKIESEKAFREDALAKSRAVLKGALAEQLAPIFKIFGYNPSDARFIGDPVDYVIFDGYTKVRERIEDVPITIVLADVKTGGADLTYEQRRIKQGIEKRLVKFEVIRL
;
A
#
# COMPACT_ATOMS: atom_id res chain seq x y z
N MET A 1 69.00 67.57 22.09
CA MET A 1 68.80 66.28 22.82
C MET A 1 67.32 66.01 23.12
N ILE A 2 66.57 66.99 23.66
CA ILE A 2 65.14 66.81 24.01
C ILE A 2 64.27 66.47 22.77
N GLU A 3 64.46 67.14 21.64
CA GLU A 3 63.71 66.87 20.41
C GLU A 3 63.87 65.43 19.89
N PHE A 4 65.09 64.88 19.99
CA PHE A 4 65.38 63.52 19.53
C PHE A 4 64.69 62.46 20.42
N VAL A 5 64.65 62.69 21.73
CA VAL A 5 63.93 61.84 22.68
C VAL A 5 62.42 61.91 22.43
N LEU A 6 61.89 63.09 22.11
CA LEU A 6 60.48 63.30 21.78
C LEU A 6 60.06 62.53 20.52
N ILE A 7 60.89 62.54 19.47
CA ILE A 7 60.65 61.78 18.24
C ILE A 7 60.61 60.27 18.51
N ILE A 8 61.51 59.75 19.36
CA ILE A 8 61.54 58.34 19.73
C ILE A 8 60.27 57.95 20.51
N ILE A 9 59.86 58.77 21.48
CA ILE A 9 58.64 58.52 22.26
C ILE A 9 57.40 58.54 21.36
N VAL A 10 57.31 59.51 20.45
CA VAL A 10 56.22 59.58 19.47
C VAL A 10 56.21 58.36 18.55
N GLY A 11 57.37 57.90 18.08
CA GLY A 11 57.49 56.69 17.28
C GLY A 11 57.02 55.43 18.01
N ILE A 12 57.38 55.29 19.29
CA ILE A 12 56.92 54.17 20.14
C ILE A 12 55.41 54.24 20.35
N LEU A 13 54.87 55.42 20.65
CA LEU A 13 53.42 55.61 20.83
C LEU A 13 52.65 55.29 19.55
N ILE A 14 53.15 55.70 18.39
CA ILE A 14 52.57 55.34 17.09
C ILE A 14 52.65 53.84 16.86
N GLY A 15 53.77 53.20 17.18
CA GLY A 15 53.94 51.74 17.06
C GLY A 15 52.95 50.96 17.93
N ILE A 16 52.77 51.39 19.19
CA ILE A 16 51.80 50.80 20.11
C ILE A 16 50.37 51.01 19.61
N LEU A 17 50.04 52.21 19.15
CA LEU A 17 48.72 52.53 18.59
C LEU A 17 48.43 51.65 17.36
N PHE A 18 49.41 51.53 16.45
CA PHE A 18 49.29 50.70 15.25
C PHE A 18 49.14 49.21 15.60
N ALA A 19 49.93 48.71 16.56
CA ALA A 19 49.83 47.33 17.04
C ALA A 19 48.46 47.05 17.70
N TYR A 20 47.93 48.01 18.47
CA TYR A 20 46.60 47.92 19.07
C TYR A 20 45.52 47.84 17.99
N PHE A 21 45.54 48.72 16.99
CA PHE A 21 44.59 48.68 15.87
C PHE A 21 44.68 47.39 15.06
N TYR A 22 45.91 46.94 14.76
CA TYR A 22 46.14 45.70 14.04
C TYR A 22 45.62 44.48 14.81
N PHE A 23 45.92 44.37 16.11
CA PHE A 23 45.48 43.26 16.94
C PHE A 23 43.96 43.25 17.09
N ARG A 24 43.35 44.42 17.33
CA ARG A 24 41.89 44.56 17.42
C ARG A 24 41.20 44.11 16.11
N ALA A 25 41.67 44.59 14.97
CA ALA A 25 41.13 44.20 13.66
C ALA A 25 41.27 42.68 13.42
N LYS A 26 42.42 42.10 13.82
CA LYS A 26 42.66 40.66 13.68
C LYS A 26 41.72 39.82 14.55
N VAL A 27 41.52 40.20 15.81
CA VAL A 27 40.59 39.52 16.73
C VAL A 27 39.15 39.61 16.23
N GLU A 28 38.71 40.78 15.77
CA GLU A 28 37.36 40.96 15.20
C GLU A 28 37.16 40.08 13.95
N SER A 29 38.18 40.00 13.07
CA SER A 29 38.12 39.15 11.88
C SER A 29 38.07 37.65 12.20
N MET A 30 38.82 37.21 13.23
CA MET A 30 38.84 35.82 13.67
C MET A 30 37.51 35.43 14.33
N ALA A 31 36.96 36.31 15.18
CA ALA A 31 35.69 36.09 15.84
C ALA A 31 34.53 36.00 14.82
N ARG A 32 34.55 36.83 13.77
CA ARG A 32 33.58 36.75 12.67
C ARG A 32 33.68 35.43 11.91
N LYS A 33 34.88 35.04 11.47
CA LYS A 33 35.09 33.78 10.74
C LYS A 33 34.67 32.57 11.56
N LEU A 34 35.06 32.52 12.83
CA LEU A 34 34.70 31.42 13.72
C LEU A 34 33.18 31.38 13.99
N GLY A 35 32.55 32.55 14.14
CA GLY A 35 31.10 32.65 14.29
C GLY A 35 30.33 32.20 13.05
N GLU A 36 30.78 32.58 11.86
CA GLU A 36 30.21 32.14 10.58
C GLU A 36 30.36 30.63 10.38
N GLU A 37 31.56 30.08 10.64
CA GLU A 37 31.84 28.66 10.46
C GLU A 37 31.06 27.78 11.45
N ILE A 38 30.98 28.17 12.73
CA ILE A 38 30.16 27.47 13.73
C ILE A 38 28.68 27.61 13.39
N GLY A 39 28.23 28.80 13.00
CA GLY A 39 26.84 29.04 12.60
C GLY A 39 26.43 28.17 11.41
N GLN A 40 27.27 28.11 10.38
CA GLN A 40 27.05 27.29 9.20
C GLN A 40 27.02 25.80 9.55
N LYS A 41 28.00 25.32 10.32
CA LYS A 41 28.09 23.91 10.70
C LYS A 41 26.92 23.45 11.57
N VAL A 42 26.50 24.26 12.53
CA VAL A 42 25.34 23.98 13.38
C VAL A 42 24.06 23.99 12.56
N PHE A 43 23.91 24.96 11.65
CA PHE A 43 22.76 25.05 10.76
C PHE A 43 22.66 23.83 9.84
N ASP A 44 23.77 23.43 9.22
CA ASP A 44 23.82 22.28 8.31
C ASP A 44 23.56 20.96 9.06
N GLN A 45 24.09 20.82 10.28
CA GLN A 45 23.80 19.66 11.13
C GLN A 45 22.31 19.57 11.51
N ARG A 46 21.71 20.68 11.96
CA ARG A 46 20.29 20.74 12.32
C ARG A 46 19.39 20.48 11.12
N LYS A 47 19.75 21.02 9.97
CA LYS A 47 19.04 20.79 8.72
C LYS A 47 19.06 19.31 8.33
N SER A 48 20.23 18.68 8.36
CA SER A 48 20.38 17.25 8.03
C SER A 48 19.66 16.35 9.02
N GLU A 49 19.71 16.66 10.32
CA GLU A 49 18.97 15.94 11.36
C GLU A 49 17.45 16.05 11.12
N LEU A 50 16.97 17.25 10.80
CA LEU A 50 15.56 17.50 10.51
C LEU A 50 15.10 16.76 9.24
N GLU A 51 15.88 16.83 8.15
CA GLU A 51 15.61 16.10 6.90
C GLU A 51 15.52 14.60 7.16
N ARG A 52 16.45 14.03 7.93
CA ARG A 52 16.44 12.61 8.27
C ARG A 52 15.22 12.20 9.08
N VAL A 53 14.84 12.99 10.09
CA VAL A 53 13.63 12.73 10.90
C VAL A 53 12.38 12.83 10.04
N PHE A 54 12.32 13.80 9.12
CA PHE A 54 11.23 13.89 8.16
C PHE A 54 11.19 12.67 7.25
N GLU A 55 12.31 12.25 6.66
CA GLU A 55 12.37 11.06 5.79
C GLU A 55 11.93 9.79 6.52
N GLU A 56 12.43 9.54 7.73
CA GLU A 56 12.01 8.40 8.55
C GLU A 56 10.51 8.45 8.82
N LYS A 57 9.97 9.61 9.22
CA LYS A 57 8.54 9.78 9.50
C LYS A 57 7.67 9.63 8.26
N TYR A 58 8.08 10.22 7.13
CA TYR A 58 7.38 10.08 5.84
C TYR A 58 7.38 8.63 5.37
N LYS A 59 8.49 7.91 5.54
CA LYS A 59 8.58 6.50 5.18
C LYS A 59 7.61 5.65 6.02
N THR A 60 7.58 5.84 7.34
CA THR A 60 6.64 5.14 8.22
C THR A 60 5.18 5.46 7.87
N LEU A 61 4.85 6.74 7.67
CA LEU A 61 3.51 7.17 7.26
C LEU A 61 3.12 6.58 5.89
N LEU A 62 4.05 6.52 4.95
CA LEU A 62 3.82 5.94 3.63
C LEU A 62 3.61 4.42 3.70
N GLU A 63 4.37 3.71 4.54
CA GLU A 63 4.19 2.27 4.77
C GLU A 63 2.84 1.98 5.44
N GLN A 64 2.47 2.74 6.47
CA GLN A 64 1.16 2.65 7.12
C GLN A 64 0.04 2.95 6.13
N TRP A 65 0.14 4.05 5.39
CA TRP A 65 -0.84 4.43 4.38
C TRP A 65 -0.95 3.38 3.27
N LYS A 66 0.15 2.74 2.86
CA LYS A 66 0.11 1.62 1.89
C LYS A 66 -0.63 0.42 2.45
N ILE A 67 -0.37 0.03 3.70
CA ILE A 67 -1.06 -1.11 4.34
C ILE A 67 -2.56 -0.82 4.50
N GLU A 68 -2.91 0.37 4.97
CA GLU A 68 -4.30 0.81 5.13
C GLU A 68 -5.00 0.94 3.79
N SER A 69 -4.33 1.49 2.77
CA SER A 69 -4.87 1.62 1.42
C SER A 69 -4.99 0.28 0.72
N GLU A 70 -4.05 -0.67 0.91
CA GLU A 70 -4.17 -2.03 0.37
C GLU A 70 -5.32 -2.78 1.05
N LYS A 71 -5.52 -2.58 2.37
CA LYS A 71 -6.65 -3.17 3.10
C LYS A 71 -7.98 -2.56 2.65
N ALA A 72 -8.07 -1.24 2.56
CA ALA A 72 -9.24 -0.52 2.07
C ALA A 72 -9.51 -0.84 0.60
N PHE A 73 -8.48 -0.96 -0.24
CA PHE A 73 -8.62 -1.37 -1.63
C PHE A 73 -8.99 -2.85 -1.74
N ARG A 74 -8.51 -3.75 -0.87
CA ARG A 74 -9.00 -5.14 -0.82
C ARG A 74 -10.45 -5.18 -0.40
N GLU A 75 -10.85 -4.46 0.64
CA GLU A 75 -12.23 -4.47 1.14
C GLU A 75 -13.19 -3.77 0.15
N ASP A 76 -12.79 -2.64 -0.43
CA ASP A 76 -13.57 -1.89 -1.43
C ASP A 76 -13.54 -2.56 -2.81
N ALA A 77 -12.43 -3.18 -3.23
CA ALA A 77 -12.42 -4.04 -4.41
C ALA A 77 -13.28 -5.28 -4.15
N LEU A 78 -13.24 -5.93 -2.99
CA LEU A 78 -14.13 -7.04 -2.68
C LEU A 78 -15.61 -6.60 -2.62
N ALA A 79 -15.92 -5.38 -2.18
CA ALA A 79 -17.28 -4.85 -2.09
C ALA A 79 -17.82 -4.33 -3.45
N LYS A 80 -17.07 -3.47 -4.14
CA LYS A 80 -17.43 -2.91 -5.46
C LYS A 80 -17.29 -3.94 -6.58
N SER A 81 -16.31 -4.84 -6.54
CA SER A 81 -16.24 -6.00 -7.45
C SER A 81 -17.48 -6.86 -7.26
N ARG A 82 -17.88 -7.21 -6.03
CA ARG A 82 -19.03 -8.11 -5.87
C ARG A 82 -20.36 -7.56 -6.37
N ALA A 83 -20.59 -6.25 -6.38
CA ALA A 83 -21.85 -5.67 -6.88
C ALA A 83 -21.78 -5.29 -8.37
N VAL A 84 -20.72 -4.62 -8.80
CA VAL A 84 -20.54 -4.18 -10.20
C VAL A 84 -20.12 -5.34 -11.10
N LEU A 85 -19.20 -6.20 -10.64
CA LEU A 85 -18.82 -7.42 -11.36
C LEU A 85 -19.98 -8.43 -11.36
N LYS A 86 -20.84 -8.52 -10.31
CA LYS A 86 -22.07 -9.32 -10.40
C LYS A 86 -23.06 -8.75 -11.40
N GLY A 87 -23.25 -7.44 -11.47
CA GLY A 87 -24.13 -6.81 -12.45
C GLY A 87 -23.64 -7.05 -13.88
N ALA A 88 -22.36 -6.77 -14.13
CA ALA A 88 -21.73 -6.96 -15.44
C ALA A 88 -21.61 -8.44 -15.84
N LEU A 89 -21.25 -9.35 -14.92
CA LEU A 89 -21.24 -10.80 -15.18
C LEU A 89 -22.66 -11.35 -15.34
N ALA A 90 -23.65 -10.90 -14.56
CA ALA A 90 -25.03 -11.35 -14.74
C ALA A 90 -25.58 -10.92 -16.10
N GLU A 91 -25.25 -9.72 -16.59
CA GLU A 91 -25.63 -9.25 -17.93
C GLU A 91 -24.92 -10.03 -19.05
N GLN A 92 -23.62 -10.30 -18.91
CA GLN A 92 -22.84 -11.05 -19.90
C GLN A 92 -23.13 -12.56 -19.87
N LEU A 93 -23.55 -13.12 -18.73
CA LEU A 93 -23.85 -14.54 -18.54
C LEU A 93 -25.35 -14.88 -18.60
N ALA A 94 -26.25 -13.90 -18.60
CA ALA A 94 -27.69 -14.11 -18.81
C ALA A 94 -28.01 -14.92 -20.09
N PRO A 95 -27.31 -14.71 -21.24
CA PRO A 95 -27.47 -15.56 -22.42
C PRO A 95 -26.99 -17.00 -22.19
N ILE A 96 -25.92 -17.16 -21.41
CA ILE A 96 -25.30 -18.45 -21.06
C ILE A 96 -26.24 -19.27 -20.17
N PHE A 97 -26.81 -18.71 -19.11
CA PHE A 97 -27.74 -19.46 -18.24
C PHE A 97 -29.02 -19.93 -18.96
N LYS A 98 -29.50 -19.21 -19.98
CA LYS A 98 -30.60 -19.70 -20.83
C LYS A 98 -30.24 -20.97 -21.60
N ILE A 99 -28.97 -21.20 -21.91
CA ILE A 99 -28.49 -22.40 -22.62
C ILE A 99 -28.36 -23.59 -21.67
N PHE A 100 -28.06 -23.36 -20.38
CA PHE A 100 -27.85 -24.43 -19.39
C PHE A 100 -29.13 -25.01 -18.77
N GLY A 101 -30.30 -24.37 -18.96
CA GLY A 101 -31.57 -24.88 -18.45
C GLY A 101 -31.80 -24.71 -16.93
N TYR A 102 -30.92 -23.99 -16.23
CA TYR A 102 -31.03 -23.72 -14.79
C TYR A 102 -31.50 -22.30 -14.49
N ASN A 103 -32.13 -22.10 -13.32
CA ASN A 103 -32.49 -20.77 -12.83
C ASN A 103 -31.21 -20.00 -12.40
N PRO A 104 -30.93 -18.81 -12.98
CA PRO A 104 -29.76 -18.02 -12.61
C PRO A 104 -29.71 -17.66 -11.11
N SER A 105 -30.88 -17.53 -10.46
CA SER A 105 -30.98 -17.22 -9.02
C SER A 105 -30.49 -18.36 -8.12
N ASP A 106 -30.40 -19.57 -8.67
CA ASP A 106 -29.94 -20.78 -7.97
C ASP A 106 -28.44 -21.04 -8.14
N ALA A 107 -27.76 -20.29 -9.01
CA ALA A 107 -26.31 -20.40 -9.23
C ALA A 107 -25.51 -19.52 -8.26
N ARG A 108 -24.38 -20.04 -7.78
CA ARG A 108 -23.38 -19.31 -6.97
C ARG A 108 -22.02 -19.43 -7.63
N PHE A 109 -21.41 -18.29 -7.97
CA PHE A 109 -20.06 -18.24 -8.51
C PHE A 109 -19.03 -18.49 -7.39
N ILE A 110 -18.09 -19.40 -7.64
CA ILE A 110 -16.96 -19.76 -6.78
C ILE A 110 -15.63 -19.40 -7.46
N GLY A 111 -15.47 -19.73 -8.75
CA GLY A 111 -14.23 -19.51 -9.51
C GLY A 111 -13.29 -20.72 -9.47
N ASP A 112 -12.22 -20.65 -8.69
CA ASP A 112 -11.27 -21.78 -8.54
C ASP A 112 -11.68 -22.67 -7.36
N PRO A 113 -11.69 -24.02 -7.48
CA PRO A 113 -11.31 -24.84 -8.63
C PRO A 113 -12.45 -25.17 -9.62
N VAL A 114 -13.68 -24.72 -9.38
CA VAL A 114 -14.85 -24.89 -10.25
C VAL A 114 -15.66 -23.59 -10.29
N ASP A 115 -16.04 -23.13 -11.49
CA ASP A 115 -16.63 -21.79 -11.66
C ASP A 115 -17.93 -21.58 -10.85
N TYR A 116 -18.85 -22.54 -10.85
CA TYR A 116 -20.17 -22.42 -10.22
C TYR A 116 -20.58 -23.64 -9.38
N VAL A 117 -21.34 -23.35 -8.32
CA VAL A 117 -22.20 -24.32 -7.63
C VAL A 117 -23.65 -23.91 -7.89
N ILE A 118 -24.42 -24.78 -8.54
CA ILE A 118 -25.84 -24.56 -8.83
C ILE A 118 -26.67 -25.42 -7.89
N PHE A 119 -27.58 -24.77 -7.16
CA PHE A 119 -28.52 -25.41 -6.24
C PHE A 119 -29.86 -25.59 -6.96
N ASP A 120 -29.92 -26.53 -7.90
CA ASP A 120 -31.07 -26.69 -8.80
C ASP A 120 -32.37 -27.01 -8.02
N GLY A 121 -33.35 -26.12 -8.16
CA GLY A 121 -34.62 -26.15 -7.43
C GLY A 121 -34.65 -25.31 -6.14
N TYR A 122 -33.53 -24.71 -5.72
CA TYR A 122 -33.43 -23.96 -4.46
C TYR A 122 -34.45 -22.82 -4.34
N THR A 123 -34.61 -22.00 -5.38
CA THR A 123 -35.55 -20.87 -5.34
C THR A 123 -36.98 -21.36 -5.08
N LYS A 124 -37.40 -22.45 -5.73
CA LYS A 124 -38.74 -23.03 -5.55
C LYS A 124 -38.94 -23.61 -4.16
N VAL A 125 -37.93 -24.29 -3.61
CA VAL A 125 -37.96 -24.82 -2.24
C VAL A 125 -38.01 -23.68 -1.22
N ARG A 126 -37.19 -22.64 -1.41
CA ARG A 126 -37.17 -21.45 -0.54
C ARG A 126 -38.51 -20.71 -0.54
N GLU A 127 -39.15 -20.62 -1.70
CA GLU A 127 -40.47 -20.00 -1.87
C GLU A 127 -41.63 -20.94 -1.50
N ARG A 128 -41.33 -22.16 -1.04
CA ARG A 128 -42.31 -23.19 -0.63
C ARG A 128 -43.29 -23.58 -1.75
N ILE A 129 -42.84 -23.51 -3.00
CA ILE A 129 -43.60 -23.95 -4.17
C ILE A 129 -43.48 -25.47 -4.33
N GLU A 130 -42.29 -26.02 -4.07
CA GLU A 130 -41.99 -27.45 -4.13
C GLU A 130 -41.26 -27.87 -2.84
N ASP A 131 -41.50 -29.10 -2.38
CA ASP A 131 -40.79 -29.71 -1.24
C ASP A 131 -40.04 -30.96 -1.73
N VAL A 132 -38.95 -30.72 -2.45
CA VAL A 132 -38.11 -31.75 -3.05
C VAL A 132 -36.64 -31.52 -2.70
N PRO A 133 -35.80 -32.56 -2.65
CA PRO A 133 -34.37 -32.40 -2.45
C PRO A 133 -33.74 -31.52 -3.54
N ILE A 134 -32.86 -30.61 -3.13
CA ILE A 134 -32.11 -29.75 -4.05
C ILE A 134 -30.96 -30.53 -4.65
N THR A 135 -30.82 -30.47 -5.98
CA THR A 135 -29.66 -31.06 -6.68
C THR A 135 -28.49 -30.08 -6.68
N ILE A 136 -27.29 -30.56 -6.33
CA ILE A 136 -26.07 -29.75 -6.36
C ILE A 136 -25.29 -30.06 -7.62
N VAL A 137 -25.11 -29.07 -8.48
CA VAL A 137 -24.33 -29.17 -9.72
C VAL A 137 -23.06 -28.33 -9.59
N LEU A 138 -21.91 -28.98 -9.74
CA LEU A 138 -20.62 -28.32 -9.89
C LEU A 138 -20.38 -28.09 -11.38
N ALA A 139 -20.38 -26.82 -11.81
CA ALA A 139 -20.32 -26.45 -13.22
C ALA A 139 -19.08 -25.59 -13.50
N ASP A 140 -18.35 -25.97 -14.55
CA ASP A 140 -17.17 -25.28 -15.04
C ASP A 140 -17.43 -24.85 -16.50
N VAL A 141 -17.27 -23.57 -16.80
CA VAL A 141 -17.64 -23.00 -18.10
C VAL A 141 -16.39 -22.97 -18.99
N LYS A 142 -16.36 -23.84 -19.98
CA LYS A 142 -15.31 -23.84 -21.01
C LYS A 142 -15.81 -23.20 -22.29
N THR A 143 -14.98 -22.35 -22.90
CA THR A 143 -15.21 -21.80 -24.25
C THR A 143 -14.10 -22.24 -25.20
N GLY A 144 -14.40 -22.31 -26.50
CA GLY A 144 -13.37 -22.49 -27.54
C GLY A 144 -12.55 -23.78 -27.48
N GLY A 145 -13.12 -24.89 -26.98
CA GLY A 145 -12.44 -26.20 -26.93
C GLY A 145 -11.50 -26.39 -25.73
N ALA A 146 -11.57 -25.53 -24.72
CA ALA A 146 -10.80 -25.70 -23.49
C ALA A 146 -11.21 -26.97 -22.72
N ASP A 147 -10.21 -27.77 -22.31
CA ASP A 147 -10.40 -28.97 -21.49
C ASP A 147 -10.36 -28.67 -19.98
N LEU A 148 -10.91 -29.58 -19.18
CA LEU A 148 -10.78 -29.54 -17.72
C LEU A 148 -9.30 -29.58 -17.30
N THR A 149 -8.92 -28.82 -16.27
CA THR A 149 -7.58 -28.90 -15.66
C THR A 149 -7.38 -30.25 -14.96
N TYR A 150 -6.14 -30.53 -14.52
CA TYR A 150 -5.86 -31.75 -13.77
C TYR A 150 -6.72 -31.84 -12.51
N GLU A 151 -6.75 -30.77 -11.71
CA GLU A 151 -7.52 -30.63 -10.47
C GLU A 151 -9.02 -30.80 -10.73
N GLN A 152 -9.55 -30.15 -11.76
CA GLN A 152 -10.95 -30.27 -12.17
C GLN A 152 -11.33 -31.71 -12.56
N ARG A 153 -10.44 -32.43 -13.26
CA ARG A 153 -10.64 -33.86 -13.55
C ARG A 153 -10.65 -34.71 -12.28
N ARG A 154 -9.81 -34.38 -11.28
CA ARG A 154 -9.84 -35.08 -9.97
C ARG A 154 -11.13 -34.83 -9.22
N ILE A 155 -11.65 -33.60 -9.28
CA ILE A 155 -12.95 -33.23 -8.67
C ILE A 155 -14.08 -34.00 -9.35
N LYS A 156 -14.15 -33.99 -10.69
CA LYS A 156 -15.14 -34.76 -11.47
C LYS A 156 -15.13 -36.24 -11.08
N GLN A 157 -13.94 -36.86 -11.01
CA GLN A 157 -13.79 -38.25 -10.57
C GLN A 157 -14.26 -38.46 -9.13
N GLY A 158 -14.05 -37.49 -8.24
CA GLY A 158 -14.57 -37.52 -6.86
C GLY A 158 -16.09 -37.56 -6.83
N ILE A 159 -16.76 -36.73 -7.64
CA ILE A 159 -18.22 -36.69 -7.78
C ILE A 159 -18.73 -38.03 -8.35
N GLU A 160 -18.14 -38.53 -9.43
CA GLU A 160 -18.50 -39.82 -10.05
C GLU A 160 -18.38 -40.99 -9.08
N LYS A 161 -17.39 -40.93 -8.18
CA LYS A 161 -17.18 -41.91 -7.10
C LYS A 161 -18.01 -41.63 -5.84
N ARG A 162 -18.93 -40.66 -5.87
CA ARG A 162 -19.78 -40.23 -4.74
C ARG A 162 -18.99 -39.83 -3.48
N LEU A 163 -17.80 -39.26 -3.66
CA LEU A 163 -16.96 -38.74 -2.58
C LEU A 163 -17.37 -37.31 -2.20
N VAL A 164 -18.68 -37.07 -2.05
CA VAL A 164 -19.27 -35.78 -1.67
C VAL A 164 -19.93 -35.94 -0.32
N LYS A 165 -19.65 -35.02 0.61
CA LYS A 165 -20.16 -35.05 2.00
C LYS A 165 -20.85 -33.75 2.33
N PHE A 166 -21.94 -33.84 3.08
CA PHE A 166 -22.59 -32.72 3.74
C PHE A 166 -22.30 -32.83 5.24
N GLU A 167 -21.63 -31.83 5.81
CA GLU A 167 -21.22 -31.83 7.22
C GLU A 167 -21.61 -30.51 7.88
N VAL A 168 -22.18 -30.59 9.09
CA VAL A 168 -22.56 -29.44 9.89
C VAL A 168 -21.51 -29.25 10.99
N ILE A 169 -20.58 -28.33 10.75
CA ILE A 169 -19.55 -27.95 11.73
C ILE A 169 -20.13 -26.81 12.59
N ARG A 170 -20.15 -27.02 13.91
CA ARG A 170 -20.55 -25.99 14.89
C ARG A 170 -19.30 -25.52 15.62
N LEU A 171 -19.16 -24.20 15.74
CA LEU A 171 -18.10 -23.54 16.50
C LEU A 171 -18.61 -23.14 17.89
#